data_AF-A0A9X2Q406-F1
#
_entry.id   AF-A0A9X2Q406-F1
#
_cell.length_a   1.000
_cell.length_b   1.000
_cell.length_c   1.000
_cell.angle_alpha   90.00
_cell.angle_beta   90.00
_cell.angle_gamma   90.00
#
_symmetry.space_group_name_H-M   'P 1'
#
loop_
_entity.id
_entity.type
_entity.pdbx_description
1 polymer ?
#
loop_
_entity_poly.entity_id
_entity_poly.type
_entity_poly.pdbx_seq_one_letter_code
_entity_poly.pdbx_strand_id
1 'polypeptide(L)'
;MRRLTAVFSALLTLALLIPLSAEAQHRQHHGQRGQQGMMARSDSMPGGMMGMMQGQMGQRMMQMMQGMHQQMMQNPMHQASMMTFMLPALADTLGLSDQQMEQVNRLKSEAMTQRKDQKQQMMTQRKEFMGLFEGDQQPAPDAVRQHLTAMAEMRAGQQAAMYETAQEMRQVLTAEQRQTLASLTHRQKMRQMMSRMPMMDMMQMMRSMHGGMMGGGMMGQGMMQNMPMKQGGMMQQDGMQNMPRQHNRQNQ
;
A
#
# COMPACT_ATOMS: atom_id res chain seq x y z
N MET A 1 18.33 -24.98 40.44
CA MET A 1 17.75 -23.79 39.78
C MET A 1 16.74 -24.28 38.74
N ARG A 2 15.46 -24.59 39.00
CA ARG A 2 14.31 -23.83 39.53
C ARG A 2 14.06 -22.49 38.81
N ARG A 3 13.44 -22.56 37.63
CA ARG A 3 12.63 -21.50 36.99
C ARG A 3 11.40 -22.18 36.39
N LEU A 4 10.32 -22.26 37.14
CA LEU A 4 9.10 -21.43 36.98
C LEU A 4 8.32 -21.79 35.69
N THR A 5 7.80 -23.01 35.67
CA THR A 5 6.72 -23.46 34.81
C THR A 5 5.41 -22.94 35.41
N ALA A 6 4.95 -21.77 34.97
CA ALA A 6 3.62 -21.26 35.30
C ALA A 6 2.60 -21.89 34.34
N VAL A 7 1.91 -22.91 34.85
CA VAL A 7 0.72 -23.49 34.25
C VAL A 7 -0.43 -22.48 34.39
N PHE A 8 -0.74 -21.75 33.32
CA PHE A 8 -1.95 -20.91 33.26
C PHE A 8 -3.12 -21.75 32.75
N SER A 9 -3.73 -22.48 33.68
CA SER A 9 -5.07 -23.04 33.52
C SER A 9 -6.09 -21.91 33.70
N ALA A 10 -6.62 -21.39 32.60
CA ALA A 10 -7.86 -20.63 32.59
C ALA A 10 -8.70 -21.06 31.38
N LEU A 11 -9.52 -22.09 31.63
CA LEU A 11 -10.78 -22.31 30.95
C LEU A 11 -11.58 -21.00 30.90
N LEU A 12 -11.89 -20.51 29.71
CA LEU A 12 -13.18 -19.87 29.49
C LEU A 12 -13.72 -20.27 28.12
N THR A 13 -14.49 -21.34 28.16
CA THR A 13 -15.57 -21.71 27.25
C THR A 13 -16.36 -20.48 26.76
N LEU A 14 -16.19 -20.12 25.49
CA LEU A 14 -17.16 -19.33 24.75
C LEU A 14 -17.44 -19.98 23.38
N ALA A 15 -17.81 -21.25 23.45
CA ALA A 15 -18.63 -21.89 22.43
C ALA A 15 -20.09 -21.57 22.77
N LEU A 16 -20.64 -20.51 22.18
CA LEU A 16 -22.09 -20.24 22.13
C LEU A 16 -22.34 -19.26 20.97
N LEU A 17 -22.87 -19.83 19.88
CA LEU A 17 -23.92 -19.27 19.02
C LEU A 17 -23.63 -17.88 18.39
N ILE A 18 -23.55 -17.78 17.06
CA ILE A 18 -24.69 -17.32 16.21
C ILE A 18 -24.25 -17.44 14.72
N PRO A 19 -25.21 -17.64 13.79
CA PRO A 19 -25.07 -18.48 12.62
C PRO A 19 -24.58 -17.78 11.34
N LEU A 20 -24.18 -18.63 10.39
CA LEU A 20 -24.00 -18.35 8.97
C LEU A 20 -25.28 -17.77 8.36
N SER A 21 -25.23 -16.51 7.93
CA SER A 21 -26.18 -15.98 6.94
C SER A 21 -25.61 -16.20 5.55
N ALA A 22 -26.07 -17.28 4.91
CA ALA A 22 -26.04 -17.44 3.47
C ALA A 22 -27.32 -16.79 2.93
N GLU A 23 -27.20 -15.68 2.20
CA GLU A 23 -28.33 -15.19 1.41
C GLU A 23 -27.90 -14.34 0.21
N ALA A 24 -28.45 -14.76 -0.92
CA ALA A 24 -28.77 -13.99 -2.12
C ALA A 24 -27.61 -13.50 -3.00
N GLN A 25 -27.19 -14.41 -3.89
CA GLN A 25 -26.89 -14.05 -5.28
C GLN A 25 -28.07 -13.27 -5.88
N HIS A 26 -27.88 -12.00 -6.22
CA HIS A 26 -28.75 -11.29 -7.14
C HIS A 26 -28.02 -11.07 -8.46
N ARG A 27 -28.58 -11.70 -9.50
CA ARG A 27 -28.31 -11.42 -10.91
C ARG A 27 -28.72 -9.98 -11.21
N GLN A 28 -27.91 -9.26 -11.99
CA GLN A 28 -28.47 -8.35 -12.98
C GLN A 28 -27.61 -8.32 -14.24
N HIS A 29 -28.16 -8.97 -15.27
CA HIS A 29 -27.81 -8.85 -16.66
C HIS A 29 -27.97 -7.39 -17.12
N HIS A 30 -26.94 -6.81 -17.75
CA HIS A 30 -27.16 -5.81 -18.80
C HIS A 30 -26.29 -6.17 -20.00
N GLY A 31 -26.96 -6.72 -21.03
CA GLY A 31 -26.41 -6.77 -22.38
C GLY A 31 -26.48 -5.37 -23.00
N GLN A 32 -25.34 -4.85 -23.44
CA GLN A 32 -25.33 -3.80 -24.46
C GLN A 32 -24.90 -4.39 -25.79
N ARG A 33 -25.89 -4.37 -26.67
CA ARG A 33 -25.92 -4.81 -28.05
C ARG A 33 -25.65 -3.56 -28.91
N GLY A 34 -24.73 -3.68 -29.86
CA GLY A 34 -24.75 -2.91 -31.11
C GLY A 34 -24.10 -1.52 -31.10
N GLN A 35 -22.96 -1.44 -31.77
CA GLN A 35 -22.50 -0.32 -32.62
C GLN A 35 -21.29 -0.89 -33.39
N GLN A 36 -21.50 -1.66 -34.46
CA GLN A 36 -21.74 -1.22 -35.84
C GLN A 36 -20.88 -0.03 -36.28
N GLY A 37 -20.10 -0.30 -37.32
CA GLY A 37 -18.96 0.50 -37.73
C GLY A 37 -19.31 1.80 -38.43
N MET A 38 -18.32 2.69 -38.43
CA MET A 38 -18.15 3.73 -39.43
C MET A 38 -16.66 3.76 -39.74
N MET A 39 -16.29 3.19 -40.89
CA MET A 39 -15.06 3.56 -41.58
C MET A 39 -15.31 4.89 -42.28
N ALA A 40 -14.60 5.94 -41.90
CA ALA A 40 -14.41 7.10 -42.74
C ALA A 40 -13.01 7.68 -42.51
N ARG A 41 -12.17 7.46 -43.52
CA ARG A 41 -10.99 8.27 -43.85
C ARG A 41 -11.30 9.76 -43.67
N SER A 42 -10.33 10.52 -43.18
CA SER A 42 -10.06 11.88 -43.67
C SER A 42 -8.63 12.29 -43.31
N ASP A 43 -7.82 12.39 -44.35
CA ASP A 43 -6.55 13.11 -44.41
C ASP A 43 -6.81 14.62 -44.23
N SER A 44 -6.50 15.15 -43.05
CA SER A 44 -6.23 16.59 -42.83
C SER A 44 -5.96 16.85 -41.34
N MET A 45 -4.70 17.08 -40.95
CA MET A 45 -4.37 17.57 -39.61
C MET A 45 -3.65 18.93 -39.67
N PRO A 46 -4.37 20.04 -39.52
CA PRO A 46 -3.85 21.28 -38.95
C PRO A 46 -4.12 21.29 -37.43
N GLY A 47 -3.12 21.67 -36.65
CA GLY A 47 -3.08 21.54 -35.19
C GLY A 47 -4.26 22.18 -34.44
N GLY A 48 -4.60 21.59 -33.29
CA GLY A 48 -5.57 22.19 -32.36
C GLY A 48 -6.35 21.25 -31.45
N MET A 49 -6.14 19.92 -31.49
CA MET A 49 -6.98 18.95 -30.76
C MET A 49 -6.33 18.26 -29.55
N MET A 50 -5.16 18.68 -29.07
CA MET A 50 -4.55 18.04 -27.89
C MET A 50 -5.19 18.43 -26.53
N GLY A 51 -6.01 19.48 -26.46
CA GLY A 51 -6.56 19.98 -25.19
C GLY A 51 -7.86 19.32 -24.72
N MET A 52 -8.68 18.76 -25.61
CA MET A 52 -10.01 18.25 -25.24
C MET A 52 -10.03 16.76 -24.85
N MET A 53 -9.11 15.95 -25.37
CA MET A 53 -9.02 14.53 -24.98
C MET A 53 -8.45 14.31 -23.57
N GLN A 54 -7.62 15.24 -23.07
CA GLN A 54 -6.99 15.12 -21.75
C GLN A 54 -7.99 15.26 -20.59
N GLY A 55 -9.06 16.05 -20.76
CA GLY A 55 -10.09 16.28 -19.74
C GLY A 55 -11.03 15.08 -19.52
N GLN A 56 -11.49 14.42 -20.60
CA GLN A 56 -12.38 13.26 -20.50
C GLN A 56 -11.66 11.99 -20.04
N MET A 57 -10.42 11.77 -20.47
CA MET A 57 -9.63 10.64 -19.95
C MET A 57 -9.33 10.79 -18.46
N GLY A 58 -8.97 12.00 -18.00
CA GLY A 58 -8.63 12.25 -16.60
C GLY A 58 -9.80 11.99 -15.63
N GLN A 59 -11.03 12.43 -15.99
CA GLN A 59 -12.22 12.15 -15.18
C GLN A 59 -12.58 10.67 -15.14
N ARG A 60 -12.50 9.97 -16.29
CA ARG A 60 -12.80 8.53 -16.36
C ARG A 60 -11.77 7.70 -15.56
N MET A 61 -10.50 8.11 -15.60
CA MET A 61 -9.44 7.45 -14.84
C MET A 61 -9.62 7.66 -13.33
N MET A 62 -10.00 8.86 -12.89
CA MET A 62 -10.34 9.11 -11.47
C MET A 62 -11.53 8.27 -11.00
N GLN A 63 -12.56 8.12 -11.83
CA GLN A 63 -13.74 7.33 -11.49
C GLN A 63 -13.41 5.84 -11.36
N MET A 64 -12.55 5.33 -12.25
CA MET A 64 -12.07 3.95 -12.19
C MET A 64 -11.18 3.71 -10.96
N MET A 65 -10.29 4.66 -10.61
CA MET A 65 -9.50 4.60 -9.38
C MET A 65 -10.37 4.61 -8.12
N GLN A 66 -11.45 5.38 -8.08
CA GLN A 66 -12.36 5.39 -6.93
C GLN A 66 -13.02 4.03 -6.70
N GLY A 67 -13.49 3.36 -7.76
CA GLY A 67 -14.08 2.03 -7.66
C GLY A 67 -13.09 0.98 -7.15
N MET A 68 -11.86 0.99 -7.68
CA MET A 68 -10.80 0.07 -7.24
C MET A 68 -10.38 0.33 -5.78
N HIS A 69 -10.26 1.60 -5.38
CA HIS A 69 -9.93 1.97 -4.01
C HIS A 69 -11.00 1.47 -3.03
N GLN A 70 -12.28 1.60 -3.39
CA GLN A 70 -13.37 1.14 -2.54
C GLN A 70 -13.36 -0.38 -2.36
N GLN A 71 -13.01 -1.14 -3.40
CA GLN A 71 -12.89 -2.59 -3.31
C GLN A 71 -11.70 -3.02 -2.45
N MET A 72 -10.55 -2.36 -2.61
CA MET A 72 -9.35 -2.67 -1.81
C MET A 72 -9.58 -2.41 -0.32
N MET A 73 -10.29 -1.32 -0.01
CA MET A 73 -10.64 -0.94 1.35
C MET A 73 -11.66 -1.88 2.00
N GLN A 74 -12.38 -2.72 1.25
CA GLN A 74 -13.28 -3.73 1.84
C GLN A 74 -12.53 -4.97 2.35
N ASN A 75 -11.25 -5.14 1.97
CA ASN A 75 -10.47 -6.27 2.44
C ASN A 75 -10.05 -6.05 3.92
N PRO A 76 -10.48 -6.90 4.87
CA PRO A 76 -10.17 -6.72 6.29
C PRO A 76 -8.67 -6.78 6.58
N MET A 77 -7.90 -7.59 5.85
CA MET A 77 -6.45 -7.66 6.00
C MET A 77 -5.78 -6.36 5.57
N HIS A 78 -6.33 -5.73 4.53
CA HIS A 78 -5.85 -4.46 4.05
C HIS A 78 -6.13 -3.34 5.06
N GLN A 79 -7.35 -3.28 5.58
CA GLN A 79 -7.72 -2.34 6.64
C GLN A 79 -6.83 -2.50 7.88
N ALA A 80 -6.57 -3.75 8.29
CA ALA A 80 -5.71 -4.03 9.43
C ALA A 80 -4.26 -3.54 9.20
N SER A 81 -3.67 -3.85 8.03
CA SER A 81 -2.34 -3.35 7.70
C SER A 81 -2.28 -1.82 7.64
N MET A 82 -3.33 -1.14 7.19
CA MET A 82 -3.39 0.32 7.21
C MET A 82 -3.49 0.86 8.65
N MET A 83 -4.22 0.18 9.53
CA MET A 83 -4.42 0.60 10.92
C MET A 83 -3.09 0.79 11.64
N THR A 84 -2.10 -0.07 11.38
CA THR A 84 -0.74 0.02 11.96
C THR A 84 -0.07 1.37 11.70
N PHE A 85 -0.37 2.02 10.57
CA PHE A 85 0.16 3.34 10.22
C PHE A 85 -0.81 4.46 10.57
N MET A 86 -2.11 4.21 10.44
CA MET A 86 -3.15 5.21 10.61
C MET A 86 -3.36 5.60 12.07
N LEU A 87 -3.28 4.64 12.99
CA LEU A 87 -3.61 4.87 14.40
C LEU A 87 -2.71 5.94 15.06
N PRO A 88 -1.37 5.96 14.85
CA PRO A 88 -0.53 7.10 15.24
C PRO A 88 -0.98 8.44 14.64
N ALA A 89 -1.37 8.47 13.36
CA ALA A 89 -1.80 9.70 12.69
C ALA A 89 -3.16 10.22 13.20
N LEU A 90 -3.94 9.36 13.86
CA LEU A 90 -5.21 9.69 14.49
C LEU A 90 -5.06 10.09 15.97
N ALA A 91 -3.84 10.18 16.51
CA ALA A 91 -3.59 10.38 17.93
C ALA A 91 -4.42 11.52 18.55
N ASP A 92 -4.31 12.75 18.02
CA ASP A 92 -5.08 13.88 18.60
C ASP A 92 -6.59 13.77 18.32
N THR A 93 -7.00 13.11 17.22
CA THR A 93 -8.43 12.90 16.94
C THR A 93 -9.06 11.93 17.92
N LEU A 94 -8.29 10.94 18.38
CA LEU A 94 -8.71 9.96 19.38
C LEU A 94 -8.39 10.43 20.82
N GLY A 95 -7.67 11.54 20.98
CA GLY A 95 -7.19 12.00 22.28
C GLY A 95 -6.34 10.94 22.99
N LEU A 96 -5.38 10.34 22.27
CA LEU A 96 -4.47 9.36 22.87
C LEU A 96 -3.59 10.03 23.92
N SER A 97 -3.40 9.38 25.06
CA SER A 97 -2.40 9.82 26.04
C SER A 97 -0.98 9.56 25.52
N ASP A 98 0.01 10.24 26.11
CA ASP A 98 1.42 10.04 25.77
C ASP A 98 1.84 8.56 25.93
N GLN A 99 1.36 7.90 26.99
CA GLN A 99 1.61 6.48 27.23
C GLN A 99 0.99 5.58 26.15
N GLN A 100 -0.25 5.86 25.73
CA GLN A 100 -0.89 5.13 24.63
C GLN A 100 -0.12 5.34 23.33
N MET A 101 0.29 6.57 23.05
CA MET A 101 1.05 6.91 21.85
C MET A 101 2.42 6.22 21.84
N GLU A 102 3.11 6.14 22.98
CA GLU A 102 4.36 5.40 23.10
C GLU A 102 4.17 3.90 22.81
N GLN A 103 3.14 3.28 23.38
CA GLN A 103 2.82 1.86 23.16
C GLN A 103 2.48 1.59 21.68
N VAL A 104 1.65 2.43 21.07
CA VAL A 104 1.30 2.31 19.65
C VAL A 104 2.55 2.46 18.77
N ASN A 105 3.42 3.42 19.05
CA ASN A 105 4.66 3.60 18.27
C ASN A 105 5.63 2.42 18.44
N ARG A 106 5.69 1.83 19.64
CA ARG A 106 6.48 0.62 19.90
C ARG A 106 5.98 -0.56 19.09
N LEU A 107 4.68 -0.86 19.16
CA LEU A 107 4.04 -1.92 18.36
C LEU A 107 4.27 -1.71 16.85
N LYS A 108 4.18 -0.47 16.37
CA LYS A 108 4.46 -0.13 14.97
C LYS A 108 5.92 -0.46 14.63
N SER A 109 6.86 -0.05 15.46
CA SER A 109 8.29 -0.28 15.25
C SER A 109 8.64 -1.77 15.23
N GLU A 110 8.09 -2.55 16.16
CA GLU A 110 8.26 -4.00 16.24
C GLU A 110 7.72 -4.68 14.97
N ALA A 111 6.49 -4.35 14.57
CA ALA A 111 5.90 -4.88 13.34
C ALA A 111 6.69 -4.51 12.08
N MET A 112 7.25 -3.29 12.02
CA MET A 112 8.09 -2.89 10.88
C MET A 112 9.43 -3.64 10.85
N THR A 113 10.00 -3.93 12.02
CA THR A 113 11.22 -4.74 12.15
C THR A 113 10.94 -6.18 11.70
N GLN A 114 9.91 -6.82 12.26
CA GLN A 114 9.49 -8.17 11.89
C GLN A 114 9.20 -8.28 10.40
N ARG A 115 8.50 -7.29 9.82
CA ARG A 115 8.21 -7.24 8.39
C ARG A 115 9.47 -7.13 7.53
N LYS A 116 10.48 -6.38 7.97
CA LYS A 116 11.76 -6.27 7.26
C LYS A 116 12.45 -7.64 7.22
N ASP A 117 12.46 -8.35 8.34
CA ASP A 117 13.07 -9.67 8.46
C ASP A 117 12.33 -10.70 7.60
N GLN A 118 10.99 -10.73 7.68
CA GLN A 118 10.15 -11.58 6.82
C GLN A 118 10.35 -11.27 5.34
N LYS A 119 10.50 -9.99 4.96
CA LYS A 119 10.81 -9.61 3.58
C LYS A 119 12.16 -10.16 3.14
N GLN A 120 13.17 -10.12 4.02
CA GLN A 120 14.48 -10.69 3.71
C GLN A 120 14.40 -12.19 3.52
N GLN A 121 13.69 -12.92 4.39
CA GLN A 121 13.44 -14.36 4.27
C GLN A 121 12.72 -14.70 2.96
N MET A 122 11.67 -13.95 2.61
CA MET A 122 10.95 -14.09 1.34
C MET A 122 11.87 -13.89 0.13
N MET A 123 12.78 -12.92 0.17
CA MET A 123 13.75 -12.70 -0.91
C MET A 123 14.74 -13.85 -1.03
N THR A 124 15.24 -14.38 0.09
CA THR A 124 16.10 -15.56 0.12
C THR A 124 15.39 -16.77 -0.48
N GLN A 125 14.18 -17.10 0.01
CA GLN A 125 13.39 -18.22 -0.50
C GLN A 125 13.08 -18.09 -2.00
N ARG A 126 12.78 -16.86 -2.46
CA ARG A 126 12.55 -16.59 -3.87
C ARG A 126 13.82 -16.80 -4.70
N LYS A 127 14.98 -16.40 -4.20
CA LYS A 127 16.27 -16.63 -4.87
C LYS A 127 16.55 -18.13 -4.98
N GLU A 128 16.37 -18.88 -3.91
CA GLU A 128 16.53 -20.34 -3.91
C GLU A 128 15.55 -21.01 -4.88
N PHE A 129 14.29 -20.56 -4.90
CA PHE A 129 13.29 -21.04 -5.84
C PHE A 129 13.68 -20.79 -7.30
N MET A 130 14.18 -19.58 -7.63
CA MET A 130 14.69 -19.28 -8.97
C MET A 130 15.92 -20.12 -9.31
N GLY A 131 16.78 -20.39 -8.33
CA GLY A 131 17.95 -21.26 -8.45
C GLY A 131 17.62 -22.68 -8.88
N LEU A 132 16.41 -23.19 -8.58
CA LEU A 132 15.95 -24.50 -9.08
C LEU A 132 15.86 -24.59 -10.60
N PHE A 133 15.76 -23.44 -11.28
CA PHE A 133 15.63 -23.34 -12.73
C PHE A 133 16.92 -22.85 -13.40
N GLU A 134 18.01 -22.69 -12.64
CA GLU A 134 19.31 -22.32 -13.21
C GLU A 134 19.96 -23.56 -13.85
N GLY A 135 20.34 -23.45 -15.13
CA GLY A 135 20.91 -24.55 -15.93
C GLY A 135 19.87 -25.33 -16.76
N ASP A 136 20.33 -26.41 -17.40
CA ASP A 136 19.49 -27.22 -18.32
C ASP A 136 18.66 -28.31 -17.62
N GLN A 137 18.65 -28.33 -16.29
CA GLN A 137 17.94 -29.34 -15.51
C GLN A 137 16.50 -28.89 -15.22
N GLN A 138 15.53 -29.79 -15.44
CA GLN A 138 14.17 -29.58 -14.99
C GLN A 138 14.09 -29.90 -13.49
N PRO A 139 13.65 -28.95 -12.63
CA PRO A 139 13.55 -29.22 -11.22
C PRO A 139 12.47 -30.26 -10.93
N ALA A 140 12.71 -31.09 -9.91
CA ALA A 140 11.73 -32.06 -9.46
C ALA A 140 10.41 -31.35 -9.05
N PRO A 141 9.23 -31.83 -9.48
CA PRO A 141 7.95 -31.19 -9.16
C PRO A 141 7.71 -30.97 -7.65
N ASP A 142 8.19 -31.89 -6.81
CA ASP A 142 8.05 -31.79 -5.36
C ASP A 142 8.89 -30.65 -4.76
N ALA A 143 10.10 -30.40 -5.29
CA ALA A 143 10.92 -29.27 -4.86
C ALA A 143 10.24 -27.93 -5.23
N VAL A 144 9.70 -27.82 -6.44
CA VAL A 144 8.93 -26.66 -6.87
C VAL A 144 7.73 -26.43 -5.93
N ARG A 145 6.97 -27.50 -5.64
CA ARG A 145 5.82 -27.43 -4.73
C ARG A 145 6.23 -26.97 -3.33
N GLN A 146 7.30 -27.52 -2.78
CA GLN A 146 7.79 -27.18 -1.44
C GLN A 146 8.14 -25.68 -1.34
N HIS A 147 8.86 -25.12 -2.31
CA HIS A 147 9.21 -23.69 -2.30
C HIS A 147 7.97 -22.79 -2.45
N LEU A 148 7.02 -23.16 -3.32
CA LEU A 148 5.77 -22.41 -3.49
C LEU A 148 4.93 -22.42 -2.21
N THR A 149 4.81 -23.58 -1.55
CA THR A 149 4.11 -23.70 -0.25
C THR A 149 4.80 -22.86 0.82
N ALA A 150 6.12 -22.94 0.97
CA ALA A 150 6.86 -22.14 1.94
C ALA A 150 6.68 -20.62 1.70
N MET A 151 6.72 -20.16 0.45
CA MET A 151 6.42 -18.76 0.12
C MET A 151 4.97 -18.37 0.43
N ALA A 152 4.01 -19.25 0.19
CA ALA A 152 2.61 -19.01 0.54
C ALA A 152 2.42 -18.90 2.06
N GLU A 153 3.03 -19.79 2.82
CA GLU A 153 3.02 -19.77 4.30
C GLU A 153 3.66 -18.51 4.86
N MET A 154 4.84 -18.11 4.37
CA MET A 154 5.47 -16.86 4.78
C MET A 154 4.60 -15.64 4.47
N ARG A 155 3.93 -15.61 3.32
CA ARG A 155 3.01 -14.52 2.96
C ARG A 155 1.80 -14.50 3.90
N ALA A 156 1.21 -15.67 4.21
CA ALA A 156 0.10 -15.78 5.14
C ALA A 156 0.54 -15.32 6.55
N GLY A 157 1.70 -15.76 7.03
CA GLY A 157 2.27 -15.36 8.31
C GLY A 157 2.54 -13.85 8.39
N GLN A 158 3.04 -13.23 7.32
CA GLN A 158 3.20 -11.78 7.26
C GLN A 158 1.86 -11.04 7.37
N GLN A 159 0.83 -11.52 6.68
CA GLN A 159 -0.50 -10.92 6.76
C GLN A 159 -1.13 -11.09 8.14
N ALA A 160 -1.01 -12.28 8.75
CA ALA A 160 -1.47 -12.56 10.09
C ALA A 160 -0.79 -11.65 11.13
N ALA A 161 0.54 -11.53 11.09
CA ALA A 161 1.29 -10.66 12.00
C ALA A 161 0.83 -9.19 11.92
N MET A 162 0.62 -8.65 10.71
CA MET A 162 0.11 -7.29 10.55
C MET A 162 -1.30 -7.12 11.11
N TYR A 163 -2.15 -8.15 10.99
CA TYR A 163 -3.48 -8.15 11.58
C TYR A 163 -3.42 -8.19 13.10
N GLU A 164 -2.59 -9.06 13.68
CA GLU A 164 -2.36 -9.18 15.13
C GLU A 164 -1.88 -7.87 15.72
N THR A 165 -0.83 -7.25 15.14
CA THR A 165 -0.35 -5.93 15.58
C THR A 165 -1.47 -4.89 15.54
N ALA A 166 -2.30 -4.89 14.49
CA ALA A 166 -3.42 -3.95 14.40
C ALA A 166 -4.46 -4.19 15.50
N GLN A 167 -4.70 -5.44 15.92
CA GLN A 167 -5.55 -5.74 17.06
C GLN A 167 -4.92 -5.28 18.38
N GLU A 168 -3.63 -5.55 18.60
CA GLU A 168 -2.90 -5.11 19.79
C GLU A 168 -2.94 -3.58 19.93
N MET A 169 -2.72 -2.84 18.84
CA MET A 169 -2.87 -1.38 18.85
C MET A 169 -4.28 -0.91 19.18
N ARG A 170 -5.32 -1.63 18.74
CA ARG A 170 -6.70 -1.33 19.13
C ARG A 170 -7.00 -1.66 20.59
N GLN A 171 -6.26 -2.58 21.20
CA GLN A 171 -6.40 -2.92 22.62
C GLN A 171 -5.77 -1.86 23.54
N VAL A 172 -4.79 -1.10 23.05
CA VAL A 172 -4.24 0.08 23.75
C VAL A 172 -5.31 1.18 23.94
N LEU A 173 -6.32 1.22 23.08
CA LEU A 173 -7.40 2.20 23.12
C LEU A 173 -8.45 1.89 24.20
N THR A 174 -9.01 2.94 24.82
CA THR A 174 -10.19 2.80 25.68
C THR A 174 -11.43 2.45 24.86
N ALA A 175 -12.53 2.07 25.54
CA ALA A 175 -13.80 1.78 24.88
C ALA A 175 -14.32 2.99 24.07
N GLU A 176 -14.23 4.19 24.64
CA GLU A 176 -14.67 5.45 24.04
C GLU A 176 -13.83 5.80 22.80
N GLN A 177 -12.51 5.60 22.88
CA GLN A 177 -11.60 5.83 21.76
C GLN A 177 -11.86 4.84 20.61
N ARG A 178 -12.13 3.56 20.93
CA ARG A 178 -12.53 2.55 19.93
C ARG A 178 -13.86 2.91 19.26
N GLN A 179 -14.82 3.41 20.02
CA GLN A 179 -16.10 3.87 19.47
C GLN A 179 -15.92 5.08 18.56
N THR A 180 -15.09 6.04 18.96
CA THR A 180 -14.71 7.20 18.12
C THR A 180 -14.02 6.75 16.84
N LEU A 181 -13.06 5.82 16.92
CA LEU A 181 -12.40 5.26 15.74
C LEU A 181 -13.37 4.54 14.79
N ALA A 182 -14.37 3.85 15.33
CA ALA A 182 -15.41 3.18 14.56
C ALA A 182 -16.38 4.16 13.88
N SER A 183 -16.70 5.29 14.51
CA SER A 183 -17.60 6.31 13.96
C SER A 183 -16.95 7.19 12.88
N LEU A 184 -15.62 7.25 12.83
CA LEU A 184 -14.90 7.96 11.77
C LEU A 184 -15.18 7.36 10.39
N THR A 185 -15.69 8.20 9.49
CA THR A 185 -15.88 7.85 8.09
C THR A 185 -14.53 7.59 7.41
N HIS A 186 -14.53 6.80 6.34
CA HIS A 186 -13.33 6.55 5.54
C HIS A 186 -12.69 7.85 5.04
N ARG A 187 -13.50 8.81 4.58
CA ARG A 187 -13.00 10.10 4.11
C ARG A 187 -12.28 10.88 5.21
N GLN A 188 -12.79 10.86 6.45
CA GLN A 188 -12.12 11.48 7.59
C GLN A 188 -10.80 10.78 7.93
N LYS A 189 -10.79 9.45 7.97
CA LYS A 189 -9.58 8.64 8.18
C LYS A 189 -8.49 8.99 7.16
N MET A 190 -8.85 8.99 5.87
CA MET A 190 -7.93 9.35 4.78
C MET A 190 -7.44 10.79 4.88
N ARG A 191 -8.33 11.75 5.19
CA ARG A 191 -7.95 13.15 5.33
C ARG A 191 -6.93 13.33 6.45
N GLN A 192 -7.19 12.74 7.62
CA GLN A 192 -6.28 12.83 8.76
C GLN A 192 -4.92 12.22 8.43
N MET A 193 -4.94 11.02 7.85
CA MET A 193 -3.72 10.36 7.38
C MET A 193 -2.93 11.24 6.40
N MET A 194 -3.55 11.82 5.38
CA MET A 194 -2.84 12.69 4.43
C MET A 194 -2.28 13.97 5.07
N SER A 195 -2.95 14.51 6.09
CA SER A 195 -2.52 15.74 6.75
C SER A 195 -1.47 15.55 7.84
N ARG A 196 -1.42 14.37 8.47
CA ARG A 196 -0.65 14.14 9.70
C ARG A 196 0.38 13.02 9.59
N MET A 197 0.25 12.14 8.61
CA MET A 197 1.21 11.07 8.42
C MET A 197 2.49 11.65 7.78
N PRO A 198 3.67 11.43 8.39
CA PRO A 198 4.93 11.76 7.77
C PRO A 198 5.05 11.09 6.39
N MET A 199 5.63 11.80 5.42
CA MET A 199 5.75 11.26 4.06
C MET A 199 6.52 9.92 4.01
N MET A 200 7.48 9.71 4.92
CA MET A 200 8.18 8.44 5.08
C MET A 200 7.25 7.28 5.44
N ASP A 201 6.31 7.50 6.36
CA ASP A 201 5.32 6.50 6.78
C ASP A 201 4.34 6.20 5.64
N MET A 202 3.90 7.25 4.94
CA MET A 202 3.04 7.09 3.75
C MET A 202 3.73 6.23 2.70
N MET A 203 5.00 6.49 2.39
CA MET A 203 5.79 5.67 1.47
C MET A 203 5.98 4.24 1.97
N GLN A 204 6.11 4.02 3.28
CA GLN A 204 6.27 2.68 3.85
C GLN A 204 4.96 1.88 3.80
N MET A 205 3.82 2.55 4.03
CA MET A 205 2.47 2.00 3.90
C MET A 205 2.18 1.67 2.44
N MET A 206 2.44 2.57 1.49
CA MET A 206 2.25 2.27 0.06
C MET A 206 3.08 1.06 -0.37
N ARG A 207 4.33 0.95 0.12
CA ARG A 207 5.18 -0.23 -0.11
C ARG A 207 4.67 -1.50 0.57
N SER A 208 3.83 -1.42 1.61
CA SER A 208 3.19 -2.58 2.26
C SER A 208 1.99 -3.08 1.48
N MET A 209 1.24 -2.15 0.89
CA MET A 209 0.04 -2.46 0.14
C MET A 209 0.34 -2.97 -1.26
N HIS A 210 1.41 -2.48 -1.91
CA HIS A 210 1.82 -2.91 -3.26
C HIS A 210 2.63 -4.22 -3.24
N GLY A 211 2.23 -5.17 -2.39
CA GLY A 211 2.86 -6.46 -2.18
C GLY A 211 2.82 -7.39 -3.40
N GLY A 212 3.57 -7.05 -4.45
CA GLY A 212 3.77 -7.87 -5.63
C GLY A 212 3.65 -7.06 -6.93
N MET A 213 4.63 -7.22 -7.81
CA MET A 213 4.65 -6.83 -9.22
C MET A 213 5.06 -5.39 -9.62
N MET A 214 4.75 -4.32 -8.88
CA MET A 214 5.10 -2.96 -9.37
C MET A 214 6.48 -2.44 -8.92
N GLY A 215 7.13 -3.05 -7.93
CA GLY A 215 8.23 -2.42 -7.20
C GLY A 215 9.67 -2.68 -7.68
N GLY A 216 9.91 -3.39 -8.79
CA GLY A 216 11.32 -3.70 -9.14
C GLY A 216 11.62 -4.27 -10.53
N GLY A 217 10.68 -4.26 -11.48
CA GLY A 217 10.85 -5.00 -12.74
C GLY A 217 11.20 -4.19 -13.99
N MET A 218 10.67 -2.98 -14.19
CA MET A 218 10.65 -2.42 -15.56
C MET A 218 10.89 -0.91 -15.73
N MET A 219 10.88 -0.09 -14.67
CA MET A 219 11.07 1.36 -14.86
C MET A 219 12.53 1.86 -14.73
N GLY A 220 13.45 1.04 -14.22
CA GLY A 220 14.79 1.52 -13.85
C GLY A 220 15.91 1.32 -14.88
N GLN A 221 15.81 0.37 -15.81
CA GLN A 221 17.01 -0.07 -16.54
C GLN A 221 16.83 -0.37 -18.03
N GLY A 222 15.60 -0.53 -18.55
CA GLY A 222 15.38 -0.95 -19.94
C GLY A 222 14.88 0.13 -20.91
N MET A 223 14.28 1.23 -20.44
CA MET A 223 13.65 2.22 -21.34
C MET A 223 14.41 3.54 -21.51
N MET A 224 15.45 3.83 -20.70
CA MET A 224 16.28 5.01 -20.94
C MET A 224 17.41 4.79 -21.94
N GLN A 225 17.73 3.54 -22.30
CA GLN A 225 18.83 3.26 -23.24
C GLN A 225 18.45 3.46 -24.72
N ASN A 226 17.17 3.57 -25.04
CA ASN A 226 16.70 3.68 -26.43
C ASN A 226 15.88 4.94 -26.74
N MET A 227 15.89 5.96 -25.89
CA MET A 227 15.45 7.28 -26.35
C MET A 227 16.64 7.97 -27.01
N PRO A 228 16.66 8.14 -28.35
CA PRO A 228 17.56 9.09 -28.96
C PRO A 228 17.21 10.47 -28.38
N MET A 229 18.10 10.99 -27.53
CA MET A 229 18.16 12.40 -27.23
C MET A 229 18.31 13.11 -28.57
N LYS A 230 17.18 13.52 -29.18
CA LYS A 230 17.19 14.46 -30.28
C LYS A 230 17.83 15.73 -29.72
N GLN A 231 19.12 15.84 -30.04
CA GLN A 231 19.96 17.01 -29.96
C GLN A 231 19.24 18.14 -30.71
N GLY A 232 18.37 18.83 -29.99
CA GLY A 232 17.50 19.88 -30.51
C GLY A 232 17.62 21.08 -29.59
N GLY A 233 18.45 22.02 -30.01
CA GLY A 233 18.78 23.33 -29.44
C GLY A 233 17.98 23.78 -28.22
N MET A 234 18.66 23.83 -27.07
CA MET A 234 18.27 24.79 -26.04
C MET A 234 18.99 26.10 -26.28
N MET A 235 18.13 27.12 -26.29
CA MET A 235 18.40 28.53 -26.48
C MET A 235 19.47 29.02 -25.52
N GLN A 236 20.36 29.86 -26.06
CA GLN A 236 21.11 30.83 -25.28
C GLN A 236 20.13 31.63 -24.42
N GLN A 237 20.23 31.47 -23.11
CA GLN A 237 19.63 32.40 -22.15
C GLN A 237 20.76 33.21 -21.54
N ASP A 238 21.35 34.07 -22.37
CA ASP A 238 22.12 35.22 -21.93
C ASP A 238 21.14 36.22 -21.32
N GLY A 239 21.26 36.46 -20.02
CA GLY A 239 20.54 37.55 -19.39
C GLY A 239 20.16 37.29 -17.95
N MET A 240 21.14 37.20 -17.05
CA MET A 240 20.96 37.53 -15.63
C MET A 240 22.31 37.80 -14.94
N GLN A 241 23.09 38.74 -15.49
CA GLN A 241 24.13 39.44 -14.74
C GLN A 241 23.55 40.76 -14.24
N ASN A 242 22.99 40.76 -13.03
CA ASN A 242 23.01 41.88 -12.09
C ASN A 242 22.18 41.52 -10.85
N MET A 243 22.84 41.01 -9.82
CA MET A 243 22.34 41.15 -8.46
C MET A 243 23.43 41.75 -7.57
N PRO A 244 23.23 42.96 -7.02
CA PRO A 244 24.17 43.54 -6.08
C PRO A 244 24.11 42.81 -4.73
N ARG A 245 25.28 42.37 -4.26
CA ARG A 245 25.49 41.86 -2.90
C ARG A 245 25.30 43.00 -1.89
N GLN A 246 24.18 43.00 -1.16
CA GLN A 246 24.07 43.78 0.06
C GLN A 246 24.93 43.15 1.17
N HIS A 247 25.99 43.86 1.54
CA HIS A 247 26.71 43.67 2.80
C HIS A 247 25.81 44.13 3.94
N ASN A 248 25.56 43.26 4.92
CA ASN A 248 25.05 43.70 6.21
C ASN A 248 26.13 43.49 7.28
N ARG A 249 26.77 44.60 7.64
CA ARG A 249 27.67 44.76 8.79
C ARG A 249 26.81 45.02 10.03
N GLN A 250 27.23 44.40 11.13
CA GLN A 250 27.30 44.95 12.50
C GLN A 250 26.01 45.51 13.14
N ASN A 251 25.67 44.93 14.29
CA ASN A 251 25.61 45.60 15.60
C ASN A 251 25.70 44.49 16.66
N GLN A 252 26.77 44.49 17.47
CA GLN A 252 26.79 44.99 18.86
C GLN A 252 25.87 44.19 19.77
#